data_AF-A0A938IF40-F1
#
_entry.id   AF-A0A938IF40-F1
#
_cell.length_a   1.000
_cell.length_b   1.000
_cell.length_c   1.000
_cell.angle_alpha   90.00
_cell.angle_beta   90.00
_cell.angle_gamma   90.00
#
_symmetry.space_group_name_H-M   'P 1'
#
loop_
_entity.id
_entity.type
_entity.pdbx_description
1 polymer ?
#
loop_
_entity_poly.entity_id
_entity_poly.type
_entity_poly.pdbx_seq_one_letter_code
_entity_poly.pdbx_strand_id
1 'polypeptide(L)'
;MNITFRCTSCDRIARITTTGGSVGCPHCGAQTGGSIDDRAGGRLDRCAACPSTELFVRKDFPQGMGLSIIAGGFILSSIALAWHHVVWSLAILVATAAVDAVLYAWVGGVLTCYRCHAEHRGVAELDRHPAFRLEIHERYRQQAARLAEGERDSARRTVL
;
A
#
# COMPACT_ATOMS: atom_id res chain seq x y z
N MET A 1 12.01 -0.31 11.19
CA MET A 1 11.01 -0.19 10.10
C MET A 1 10.16 -1.44 10.03
N ASN A 2 8.93 -1.35 9.54
CA ASN A 2 8.04 -2.50 9.33
C ASN A 2 7.78 -2.67 7.83
N ILE A 3 7.96 -3.88 7.33
CA ILE A 3 7.89 -4.21 5.91
C ILE A 3 6.82 -5.27 5.72
N THR A 4 5.86 -4.97 4.84
CA THR A 4 4.85 -5.93 4.41
C THR A 4 5.03 -6.23 2.93
N PHE A 5 5.17 -7.49 2.55
CA PHE A 5 5.40 -7.90 1.17
C PHE A 5 4.80 -9.27 0.88
N ARG A 6 4.49 -9.55 -0.38
CA ARG A 6 4.09 -10.89 -0.85
C ARG A 6 5.35 -11.65 -1.29
N CYS A 7 5.57 -12.83 -0.72
CA CYS A 7 6.75 -13.64 -1.04
C CYS A 7 6.59 -14.30 -2.42
N THR A 8 7.60 -14.20 -3.29
CA THR A 8 7.58 -14.83 -4.62
C THR A 8 7.74 -16.36 -4.59
N SER A 9 8.22 -16.92 -3.49
CA SER A 9 8.44 -18.38 -3.35
C SER A 9 7.24 -19.12 -2.79
N CYS A 10 6.53 -18.54 -1.81
CA CYS A 10 5.40 -19.20 -1.14
C CYS A 10 4.06 -18.47 -1.28
N ASP A 11 4.04 -17.33 -1.97
CA ASP A 11 2.86 -16.47 -2.21
C ASP A 11 2.12 -15.96 -0.95
N ARG A 12 2.70 -16.14 0.24
CA ARG A 12 2.13 -15.60 1.48
C ARG A 12 2.54 -14.15 1.69
N ILE A 13 1.64 -13.39 2.30
CA ILE A 13 1.94 -12.05 2.80
C ILE A 13 2.79 -12.19 4.06
N ALA A 14 4.02 -11.72 3.98
CA ALA A 14 4.96 -11.63 5.08
C ALA A 14 4.94 -10.22 5.67
N ARG A 15 4.97 -10.14 7.00
CA ARG A 15 5.19 -8.89 7.73
C ARG A 15 6.38 -9.07 8.65
N ILE A 16 7.34 -8.16 8.56
CA ILE A 16 8.56 -8.21 9.35
C ILE A 16 8.89 -6.84 9.93
N THR A 17 9.48 -6.85 11.11
CA THR A 17 10.08 -5.66 11.70
C THR A 17 11.59 -5.85 11.65
N THR A 18 12.30 -4.92 11.02
CA THR A 18 13.76 -4.97 10.93
C THR A 18 14.35 -3.58 11.16
N THR A 19 15.58 -3.54 11.65
CA THR A 19 16.41 -2.34 11.74
C THR A 19 17.42 -2.25 10.60
N GLY A 20 17.56 -3.31 9.78
CA GLY A 20 18.65 -3.39 8.82
C GLY A 20 18.90 -4.77 8.22
N GLY A 21 19.82 -4.83 7.25
CA GLY A 21 20.37 -6.08 6.70
C GLY A 21 19.49 -6.84 5.69
N SER A 22 19.75 -8.15 5.57
CA SER A 22 19.07 -9.06 4.64
C SER A 22 17.67 -9.41 5.14
N VAL A 23 16.68 -9.25 4.27
CA VAL A 23 15.29 -9.59 4.57
C VAL A 23 14.98 -11.01 4.08
N GLY A 24 14.34 -11.80 4.93
CA GLY A 24 13.89 -13.16 4.60
C GLY A 24 12.39 -13.32 4.82
N CYS A 25 11.76 -14.22 4.07
CA CYS A 25 10.37 -14.59 4.31
C CYS A 25 10.27 -15.42 5.61
N PRO A 26 9.45 -15.02 6.60
CA PRO A 26 9.29 -15.78 7.84
C PRO A 26 8.57 -17.12 7.66
N HIS A 27 7.92 -17.35 6.51
CA HIS A 27 7.16 -18.58 6.26
C HIS A 27 7.95 -19.66 5.55
N CYS A 28 8.81 -19.31 4.59
CA CYS A 28 9.56 -20.26 3.78
C CYS A 28 11.08 -20.10 3.85
N GLY A 29 11.58 -19.09 4.56
CA GLY A 29 13.02 -18.81 4.67
C GLY A 29 13.67 -18.24 3.41
N ALA A 30 12.93 -18.07 2.31
CA ALA A 30 13.46 -17.49 1.08
C ALA A 30 13.98 -16.07 1.34
N GLN A 31 15.23 -15.82 0.93
CA GLN A 31 15.83 -14.49 1.00
C GLN A 31 15.21 -13.58 -0.07
N THR A 32 14.92 -12.33 0.29
CA THR A 32 14.46 -11.34 -0.68
C THR A 32 15.65 -10.70 -1.38
N GLY A 33 15.44 -10.26 -2.62
CA GLY A 33 16.52 -9.67 -3.43
C GLY A 33 16.96 -8.25 -3.02
N GLY A 34 16.38 -7.69 -1.96
CA GLY A 34 16.69 -6.36 -1.47
C GLY A 34 17.44 -6.40 -0.14
N SER A 35 18.48 -5.58 0.00
CA SER A 35 19.09 -5.29 1.30
C SER A 35 18.79 -3.86 1.69
N ILE A 36 18.63 -3.66 2.99
CA ILE A 36 18.51 -2.36 3.64
C ILE A 36 19.93 -1.92 3.97
N ASP A 37 20.29 -0.68 3.65
CA ASP A 37 21.59 -0.13 4.05
C ASP A 37 21.48 0.55 5.42
N ASP A 38 22.05 -0.10 6.43
CA ASP A 38 22.05 0.35 7.82
C ASP A 38 22.79 1.69 8.00
N ARG A 39 23.76 2.00 7.12
CA ARG A 39 24.55 3.25 7.18
C ARG A 39 23.77 4.47 6.71
N ALA A 40 22.67 4.27 5.99
CA ALA A 40 21.88 5.36 5.43
C ALA A 40 20.82 5.90 6.41
N GLY A 41 20.89 5.56 7.71
CA GLY A 41 19.97 6.07 8.73
C GLY A 41 18.51 5.65 8.51
N GLY A 42 18.28 4.54 7.81
CA GLY A 42 16.94 4.09 7.43
C GLY A 42 16.42 4.68 6.11
N ARG A 43 17.27 5.27 5.27
CA ARG A 43 16.95 5.62 3.88
C ARG A 43 16.83 4.36 3.03
N LEU A 44 15.79 4.30 2.20
CA LEU A 44 15.51 3.13 1.36
C LEU A 44 15.53 3.52 -0.13
N ASP A 45 16.70 3.49 -0.76
CA ASP A 45 16.85 3.84 -2.18
C ASP A 45 16.35 2.72 -3.12
N ARG A 46 16.09 1.52 -2.58
CA ARG A 46 15.60 0.34 -3.30
C ARG A 46 14.68 -0.51 -2.43
N CYS A 47 13.74 -1.20 -3.05
CA CYS A 47 12.83 -2.08 -2.35
C CYS A 47 13.57 -3.20 -1.61
N ALA A 48 13.20 -3.47 -0.36
CA ALA A 48 13.77 -4.56 0.43
C ALA A 48 13.26 -5.95 0.00
N ALA A 49 12.14 -6.03 -0.72
CA ALA A 49 11.53 -7.29 -1.15
C ALA A 49 11.90 -7.69 -2.59
N CYS A 50 12.27 -6.74 -3.45
CA CYS A 50 12.58 -6.98 -4.87
C CYS A 50 13.67 -6.00 -5.35
N PRO A 51 14.36 -6.26 -6.49
CA PRO A 51 15.46 -5.41 -6.94
C PRO A 51 15.04 -4.05 -7.53
N SER A 52 13.80 -3.60 -7.32
CA SER A 52 13.27 -2.34 -7.88
C SER A 52 13.74 -1.12 -7.09
N THR A 53 14.14 -0.06 -7.77
CA THR A 53 14.43 1.27 -7.18
C THR A 53 13.23 2.21 -7.24
N GLU A 54 12.20 1.86 -8.02
CA GLU A 54 11.00 2.66 -8.19
C GLU A 54 10.08 2.52 -6.97
N LEU A 55 10.11 3.54 -6.11
CA LEU A 55 9.36 3.65 -4.85
C LEU A 55 8.59 4.98 -4.85
N PHE A 56 7.40 4.99 -4.25
CA PHE A 56 6.60 6.20 -4.10
C PHE A 56 5.96 6.31 -2.72
N VAL A 57 5.70 7.54 -2.28
CA VAL A 57 5.00 7.79 -1.02
C VAL A 57 3.49 7.79 -1.23
N ARG A 58 2.79 7.11 -0.33
CA ARG A 58 1.33 7.14 -0.22
C ARG A 58 0.93 7.41 1.22
N LYS A 59 -0.22 8.03 1.45
CA LYS A 59 -0.83 8.06 2.79
C LYS A 59 -1.21 6.65 3.23
N ASP A 60 -0.83 6.30 4.45
CA ASP A 60 -1.09 5.00 5.07
C ASP A 60 -2.48 4.97 5.71
N PHE A 61 -3.50 5.23 4.89
CA PHE A 61 -4.86 5.34 5.38
C PHE A 61 -5.47 3.94 5.57
N PRO A 62 -5.85 3.56 6.81
CA PRO A 62 -6.47 2.26 7.06
C PRO A 62 -7.87 2.23 6.43
N GLN A 63 -8.03 1.44 5.36
CA GLN A 63 -9.26 1.37 4.59
C GLN A 63 -10.50 1.05 5.43
N GLY A 64 -10.35 0.21 6.47
CA GLY A 64 -11.44 -0.13 7.39
C GLY A 64 -11.93 1.06 8.23
N MET A 65 -11.03 1.99 8.60
CA MET A 65 -11.40 3.15 9.41
C MET A 65 -12.27 4.12 8.60
N GLY A 66 -11.85 4.50 7.39
CA GLY A 66 -12.67 5.36 6.53
C GLY A 66 -14.01 4.73 6.18
N LEU A 67 -14.03 3.43 5.90
CA LEU A 67 -15.30 2.73 5.65
C LEU A 67 -16.24 2.78 6.86
N SER A 68 -15.70 2.63 8.08
CA SER A 68 -16.52 2.72 9.30
C SER A 68 -17.09 4.13 9.52
N ILE A 69 -16.32 5.18 9.21
CA ILE A 69 -16.76 6.58 9.33
C ILE A 69 -17.89 6.85 8.34
N ILE A 70 -17.70 6.47 7.07
CA ILE A 70 -18.71 6.63 6.02
C ILE A 70 -19.99 5.85 6.36
N ALA A 71 -19.86 4.58 6.77
CA ALA A 71 -21.00 3.75 7.13
C ALA A 71 -21.76 4.33 8.35
N GLY A 72 -21.04 4.76 9.38
CA GLY A 72 -21.63 5.40 10.56
C GLY A 72 -22.35 6.71 10.22
N GLY A 73 -21.71 7.58 9.44
CA GLY A 73 -22.31 8.83 8.97
C GLY A 73 -23.56 8.62 8.13
N PHE A 74 -23.53 7.64 7.23
CA PHE A 74 -24.67 7.25 6.41
C PHE A 74 -25.85 6.76 7.26
N ILE A 75 -25.61 5.86 8.21
CA ILE A 75 -26.67 5.34 9.10
C ILE A 75 -27.28 6.47 9.94
N LEU A 76 -26.44 7.28 10.59
CA LEU A 76 -26.91 8.38 11.44
C LEU A 76 -27.68 9.44 10.64
N SER A 77 -27.18 9.80 9.45
CA SER A 77 -27.85 10.75 8.57
C SER A 77 -29.19 10.21 8.06
N SER A 78 -29.26 8.91 7.73
CA SER A 78 -30.49 8.24 7.31
C SER A 78 -31.54 8.23 8.42
N ILE A 79 -31.14 7.98 9.67
CA ILE A 79 -32.03 8.03 10.84
C ILE A 79 -32.57 9.45 11.06
N ALA A 80 -31.71 10.47 11.00
CA ALA A 80 -32.13 11.87 11.14
C ALA A 80 -33.12 12.28 10.02
N LEU A 81 -32.88 11.81 8.80
CA LEU A 81 -33.78 12.05 7.67
C LEU A 81 -35.12 11.32 7.82
N ALA A 82 -35.13 10.10 8.37
CA ALA A 82 -36.35 9.34 8.65
C ALA A 82 -37.28 10.06 9.65
N TRP A 83 -36.72 10.87 10.54
CA TRP A 83 -37.48 11.77 11.43
C TRP A 83 -37.72 13.17 10.85
N HIS A 84 -37.54 13.36 9.53
CA HIS A 84 -37.69 14.63 8.82
C HIS A 84 -36.77 15.77 9.30
N HIS A 85 -35.67 15.46 10.01
CA HIS A 85 -34.68 16.44 10.45
C HIS A 85 -33.61 16.69 9.38
N VAL A 86 -33.99 17.40 8.30
CA VAL A 86 -33.12 17.64 7.14
C VAL A 86 -31.81 18.35 7.51
N VAL A 87 -31.88 19.39 8.36
CA VAL A 87 -30.69 20.14 8.80
C VAL A 87 -29.70 19.25 9.55
N TRP A 88 -30.21 18.37 10.43
CA TRP A 88 -29.36 17.43 11.17
C TRP A 88 -28.75 16.35 10.29
N SER A 89 -29.53 15.81 9.35
CA SER A 89 -29.02 14.87 8.35
C SER A 89 -27.81 15.43 7.59
N LEU A 90 -27.91 16.69 7.11
CA LEU A 90 -26.82 17.36 6.42
C LEU A 90 -25.64 17.67 7.36
N ALA A 91 -25.92 18.15 8.58
CA ALA A 91 -24.89 18.44 9.56
C ALA A 91 -24.06 17.20 9.91
N ILE A 92 -24.68 16.03 10.03
CA ILE A 92 -23.99 14.75 10.27
C ILE A 92 -23.05 14.41 9.11
N LEU A 93 -23.52 14.53 7.86
CA LEU A 93 -22.69 14.24 6.69
C LEU A 93 -21.47 15.17 6.63
N VAL A 94 -21.67 16.47 6.84
CA VAL A 94 -20.59 17.47 6.89
C VAL A 94 -19.62 17.15 8.03
N ALA A 95 -20.12 16.80 9.21
CA ALA A 95 -19.28 16.43 10.35
C ALA A 95 -18.43 15.18 10.04
N THR A 96 -19.00 14.15 9.44
CA THR A 96 -18.23 12.95 9.05
C THR A 96 -17.18 13.24 7.99
N ALA A 97 -17.49 14.08 7.00
CA ALA A 97 -16.51 14.50 6.01
C ALA A 97 -15.36 15.32 6.63
N ALA A 98 -15.66 16.16 7.62
CA ALA A 98 -14.64 16.91 8.37
C ALA A 98 -13.74 15.98 9.19
N VAL A 99 -14.31 14.95 9.84
CA VAL A 99 -13.53 13.93 10.56
C VAL A 99 -12.59 13.19 9.61
N ASP A 100 -13.06 12.80 8.43
CA ASP A 100 -12.21 12.16 7.41
C ASP A 100 -11.08 13.08 6.94
N ALA A 101 -11.35 14.38 6.76
CA ALA A 101 -10.33 15.36 6.36
C ALA A 101 -9.25 15.55 7.45
N VAL A 102 -9.65 15.62 8.73
CA VAL A 102 -8.72 15.70 9.86
C VAL A 102 -7.87 14.43 9.94
N LEU A 103 -8.49 13.26 9.82
CA LEU A 103 -7.79 11.99 9.81
C LEU A 103 -6.79 11.90 8.65
N TYR A 104 -7.18 12.33 7.45
CA TYR A 104 -6.30 12.37 6.28
C TYR A 104 -5.07 13.27 6.52
N ALA A 105 -5.25 14.43 7.16
CA ALA A 105 -4.16 15.33 7.49
C ALA A 105 -3.17 14.72 8.50
N TRP A 106 -3.65 13.92 9.45
CA TRP A 106 -2.82 13.29 10.49
C TRP A 106 -2.17 11.97 10.09
N VAL A 107 -2.75 11.23 9.14
CA VAL A 107 -2.21 9.94 8.71
C VAL A 107 -0.79 10.10 8.15
N GLY A 108 0.12 9.26 8.66
CA GLY A 108 1.50 9.18 8.19
C GLY A 108 1.61 8.63 6.76
N GLY A 109 2.78 8.78 6.16
CA GLY A 109 3.06 8.16 4.87
C GLY A 109 3.59 6.73 5.03
N VAL A 110 3.42 5.95 3.96
CA VAL A 110 4.05 4.65 3.73
C VAL A 110 4.76 4.71 2.38
N LEU A 111 5.94 4.12 2.31
CA LEU A 111 6.70 4.01 1.07
C LEU A 111 6.33 2.69 0.40
N THR A 112 5.90 2.74 -0.87
CA THR A 112 5.40 1.57 -1.60
C THR A 112 6.22 1.34 -2.86
N CYS A 113 6.54 0.08 -3.14
CA CYS A 113 7.22 -0.30 -4.38
C CYS A 113 6.23 -0.40 -5.56
N TYR A 114 6.58 0.17 -6.71
CA TYR A 114 5.77 0.06 -7.92
C TYR A 114 5.66 -1.36 -8.49
N ARG A 115 6.69 -2.19 -8.29
CA ARG A 115 6.80 -3.51 -8.90
C ARG A 115 6.11 -4.61 -8.10
N CYS A 116 6.48 -4.76 -6.84
CA CYS A 116 5.99 -5.86 -5.98
C CYS A 116 4.93 -5.41 -4.96
N HIS A 117 4.59 -4.12 -4.93
CA HIS A 117 3.66 -3.54 -3.96
C HIS A 117 4.04 -3.76 -2.49
N ALA A 118 5.32 -4.01 -2.20
CA ALA A 118 5.80 -4.03 -0.82
C ALA A 118 5.61 -2.65 -0.17
N GLU A 119 5.13 -2.67 1.07
CA GLU A 119 4.92 -1.48 1.90
C GLU A 119 6.03 -1.40 2.96
N HIS A 120 6.65 -0.22 3.07
CA HIS A 120 7.70 0.09 4.01
C HIS A 120 7.23 1.23 4.94
N ARG A 121 7.01 0.90 6.22
CA ARG A 121 6.53 1.81 7.27
C ARG A 121 7.65 2.17 8.24
N GLY A 122 7.63 3.40 8.75
CA GLY A 122 8.67 3.90 9.66
C GLY A 122 10.04 4.03 8.99
N VAL A 123 10.04 4.46 7.73
CA VAL A 123 11.25 4.79 6.95
C VAL A 123 11.59 6.26 7.22
N ALA A 124 12.87 6.59 7.34
CA ALA A 124 13.31 7.97 7.50
C ALA A 124 13.17 8.74 6.16
N GLU A 125 13.04 10.06 6.23
CA GLU A 125 13.06 10.95 5.04
C GLU A 125 12.01 10.63 3.96
N LEU A 126 10.79 10.29 4.37
CA LEU A 126 9.69 10.02 3.44
C LEU A 126 9.50 11.16 2.41
N ASP A 127 9.68 12.41 2.83
CA ASP A 127 9.48 13.60 1.99
C ASP A 127 10.44 13.70 0.79
N ARG A 128 11.56 12.95 0.79
CA ARG A 128 12.50 12.90 -0.35
C ARG A 128 12.06 11.95 -1.44
N HIS A 129 11.15 11.03 -1.15
CA HIS A 129 10.64 10.09 -2.15
C HIS A 129 9.57 10.75 -3.01
N PRO A 130 9.50 10.41 -4.31
CA PRO A 130 8.52 11.00 -5.20
C PRO A 130 7.10 10.60 -4.80
N ALA A 131 6.14 11.50 -5.05
CA ALA A 131 4.72 11.16 -5.01
C ALA A 131 4.37 10.17 -6.13
N PHE A 132 3.19 9.57 -6.03
CA PHE A 132 2.68 8.63 -7.03
C PHE A 132 2.60 9.26 -8.43
N ARG A 133 3.32 8.66 -9.38
CA ARG A 133 3.23 8.87 -10.82
C ARG A 133 2.44 7.75 -11.50
N LEU A 134 1.39 8.14 -12.23
CA LEU A 134 0.52 7.22 -12.97
C LEU A 134 1.24 6.51 -14.12
N GLU A 135 2.14 7.20 -14.82
CA GLU A 135 2.90 6.64 -15.94
C GLU A 135 3.72 5.41 -15.52
N ILE A 136 4.44 5.51 -14.41
CA ILE A 136 5.27 4.41 -13.88
C ILE A 136 4.36 3.24 -13.47
N HIS A 137 3.25 3.54 -12.80
CA HIS A 137 2.29 2.51 -12.39
C HIS A 137 1.73 1.74 -13.60
N GLU A 138 1.28 2.46 -14.62
CA GLU A 138 0.71 1.86 -15.82
C GLU A 138 1.77 1.08 -16.62
N ARG A 139 3.02 1.56 -16.67
CA ARG A 139 4.17 0.82 -17.24
C ARG A 139 4.33 -0.54 -16.58
N TYR A 140 4.36 -0.60 -15.25
CA TYR A 140 4.49 -1.86 -14.52
C TYR A 140 3.28 -2.79 -14.72
N ARG A 141 2.07 -2.22 -14.76
CA ARG A 141 0.85 -2.97 -15.04
C ARG A 141 0.88 -3.62 -16.43
N GLN A 142 1.29 -2.87 -17.46
CA GLN A 142 1.41 -3.39 -18.82
C GLN A 142 2.51 -4.46 -18.94
N GLN A 143 3.65 -4.26 -18.27
CA GLN A 143 4.72 -5.27 -18.23
C GLN A 143 4.24 -6.59 -17.62
N ALA A 144 3.51 -6.53 -16.50
CA ALA A 144 2.95 -7.71 -15.86
C ALA A 144 1.96 -8.45 -16.77
N ALA A 145 1.09 -7.71 -17.48
CA ALA A 145 0.16 -8.29 -18.44
C ALA A 145 0.88 -9.02 -19.60
N ARG A 146 1.90 -8.38 -20.20
CA ARG A 146 2.70 -8.98 -21.29
C ARG A 146 3.42 -10.26 -20.87
N LEU A 147 3.96 -10.29 -19.65
CA LEU A 147 4.61 -11.49 -19.11
C LEU A 147 3.60 -12.63 -18.92
N ALA A 148 2.43 -12.33 -18.33
CA ALA A 148 1.38 -13.32 -18.15
C ALA A 148 0.83 -13.87 -19.48
N GLU A 149 0.73 -13.03 -20.52
CA GLU A 149 0.38 -13.48 -21.88
C GLU A 149 1.43 -14.42 -22.46
N GLY A 150 2.72 -14.09 -22.35
CA GLY A 150 3.81 -14.94 -22.82
C GLY A 150 3.90 -16.28 -22.08
N GLU A 151 3.61 -16.31 -20.78
CA GLU A 151 3.51 -17.54 -19.99
C GLU A 151 2.34 -18.41 -20.45
N ARG A 152 1.18 -17.82 -20.73
CA ARG A 152 -0.01 -18.52 -21.25
C ARG A 152 0.24 -19.11 -22.64
N ASP A 153 0.89 -18.35 -23.52
CA ASP A 153 1.23 -18.82 -24.87
C ASP A 153 2.26 -19.95 -24.83
N SER A 154 3.27 -19.84 -23.98
CA SER A 154 4.24 -20.90 -23.72
C SER A 154 3.56 -22.17 -23.22
N ALA A 155 2.70 -22.05 -22.21
CA ALA A 155 1.95 -23.18 -21.65
C ALA A 155 1.04 -23.84 -22.69
N ARG A 156 0.36 -23.05 -23.53
CA ARG A 156 -0.48 -23.56 -24.63
C ARG A 156 0.33 -24.35 -25.66
N ARG A 157 1.55 -23.93 -25.97
CA ARG A 157 2.45 -24.63 -26.90
C ARG A 157 2.99 -25.94 -26.34
N THR A 158 3.18 -26.06 -25.03
CA THR A 158 3.67 -27.30 -24.39
C THR A 158 2.62 -28.42 -24.37
N VAL A 159 1.34 -28.10 -24.56
CA VAL A 159 0.23 -29.07 -24.54
C VAL A 159 -0.11 -29.63 -25.92
N LEU A 160 0.46 -29.07 -27.00
CA LEU A 160 0.33 -29.55 -28.39
C LEU A 160 1.52 -30.43 -28.77
#